data_AF-A0A2X3GHK0-F1
#
_entry.id   AF-A0A2X3GHK0-F1
#
_cell.length_a   1.000
_cell.length_b   1.000
_cell.length_c   1.000
_cell.angle_alpha   90.00
_cell.angle_beta   90.00
_cell.angle_gamma   90.00
#
_symmetry.space_group_name_H-M   'P 1'
#
loop_
_entity.id
_entity.type
_entity.pdbx_description
1 polymer ?
#
loop_
_entity_poly.entity_id
_entity_poly.type
_entity_poly.pdbx_seq_one_letter_code
_entity_poly.pdbx_strand_id
1 'polypeptide(L)'
;MKKIILLGFLAISLAFGAKMNIEIYEPNSKNFRDGFEAGIKALDFQAKTDGFQQKLITINKPYLLVFDIKKTPFHEALFLQIISAREGFDTHFTKEFVSLGEFERDIDAKDAKELMIRKYRLNPNDLKILTNQSSIVTYPFLFHNFYKNILNEAQKLGYVIKTEVAYTNKIQINTPKKTIPTKVVSKKIVFKNPRAMGYVLQGDFKSSSSFIEKGLLKATDYEFEKSITTDEGEIFVKVKGQNLYFPNSDVSIK
;
A
#
# COMPACT_ATOMS: atom_id res chain seq x y z
N MET A 1 71.72 20.47 14.15
CA MET A 1 70.28 20.81 14.20
C MET A 1 69.36 19.72 13.62
N LYS A 2 69.75 18.93 12.60
CA LYS A 2 68.89 17.86 12.03
C LYS A 2 68.62 16.63 12.93
N LYS A 3 69.49 16.31 13.91
CA LYS A 3 69.30 15.15 14.81
C LYS A 3 68.30 15.39 15.96
N ILE A 4 68.07 16.64 16.35
CA ILE A 4 67.18 17.00 17.48
C ILE A 4 65.70 16.97 17.03
N ILE A 5 65.43 17.31 15.78
CA ILE A 5 64.07 17.28 15.19
C ILE A 5 63.58 15.83 15.05
N LEU A 6 64.47 14.87 14.79
CA LEU A 6 64.13 13.46 14.64
C LEU A 6 63.76 12.79 15.98
N LEU A 7 64.45 13.17 17.06
CA LEU A 7 64.16 12.71 18.43
C LEU A 7 62.86 13.31 18.98
N GLY A 8 62.54 14.56 18.62
CA GLY A 8 61.26 15.18 18.95
C GLY A 8 60.07 14.50 18.27
N PHE A 9 60.20 14.11 17.00
CA PHE A 9 59.15 13.38 16.27
C PHE A 9 58.90 11.98 16.83
N LEU A 10 59.95 11.27 17.24
CA LEU A 10 59.82 9.92 17.81
C LEU A 10 59.15 9.94 19.20
N ALA A 11 59.43 10.97 20.01
CA ALA A 11 58.80 11.15 21.31
C ALA A 11 57.31 11.52 21.21
N ILE A 12 56.92 12.30 20.20
CA ILE A 12 55.51 12.64 19.92
C ILE A 12 54.75 11.41 19.43
N SER A 13 55.35 10.53 18.60
CA SER A 13 54.70 9.29 18.18
C SER A 13 54.46 8.29 19.32
N LEU A 14 55.34 8.23 20.31
CA LEU A 14 55.17 7.37 21.50
C LEU A 14 54.14 7.94 22.48
N ALA A 15 54.04 9.27 22.60
CA ALA A 15 53.04 9.93 23.44
C ALA A 15 51.61 9.88 22.85
N PHE A 16 51.46 9.85 21.52
CA PHE A 16 50.17 9.66 20.85
C PHE A 16 49.75 8.19 20.74
N GLY A 17 50.70 7.23 20.75
CA GLY A 17 50.40 5.80 20.77
C GLY A 17 49.92 5.26 22.12
N ALA A 18 50.32 5.88 23.24
CA ALA A 18 50.04 5.37 24.59
C ALA A 18 48.69 5.81 25.19
N LYS A 19 47.87 6.58 24.47
CA LYS A 19 46.55 7.07 24.95
C LYS A 19 45.38 6.78 24.02
N MET A 20 45.59 6.02 22.96
CA MET A 20 44.46 5.31 22.37
C MET A 20 44.37 3.96 23.05
N ASN A 21 43.55 3.88 24.10
CA ASN A 21 42.84 2.66 24.40
C ASN A 21 41.98 2.36 23.17
N ILE A 22 42.60 1.82 22.12
CA ILE A 22 41.90 0.93 21.22
C ILE A 22 41.59 -0.23 22.15
N GLU A 23 40.39 -0.21 22.76
CA GLU A 23 39.75 -1.45 23.14
C GLU A 23 39.78 -2.29 21.88
N ILE A 24 40.78 -3.17 21.79
CA ILE A 24 40.75 -4.28 20.88
C ILE A 24 39.51 -5.02 21.34
N TYR A 25 38.40 -4.78 20.64
CA TYR A 25 37.15 -5.48 20.84
C TYR A 25 37.49 -6.94 20.54
N GLU A 26 37.84 -7.69 21.58
CA GLU A 26 37.90 -9.13 21.47
C GLU A 26 36.50 -9.54 21.02
N PRO A 27 36.32 -10.10 19.83
CA PRO A 27 35.01 -10.52 19.38
C PRO A 27 34.53 -11.55 20.39
N ASN A 28 33.58 -11.14 21.23
CA ASN A 28 32.92 -12.05 22.16
C ASN A 28 32.41 -13.20 21.30
N SER A 29 32.97 -14.40 21.51
CA SER A 29 32.71 -15.58 20.66
C SER A 29 31.21 -15.87 20.54
N LYS A 30 30.45 -15.49 21.57
CA LYS A 30 29.00 -15.49 21.58
C LYS A 30 28.39 -14.52 20.55
N ASN A 31 28.82 -13.26 20.52
CA ASN A 31 28.29 -12.27 19.58
C ASN A 31 28.57 -12.64 18.12
N PHE A 32 29.76 -13.18 17.84
CA PHE A 32 30.08 -13.71 16.51
C PHE A 32 29.17 -14.88 16.16
N ARG A 33 29.03 -15.86 17.06
CA ARG A 33 28.16 -17.01 16.86
C ARG A 33 26.71 -16.60 16.62
N ASP A 34 26.17 -15.72 17.45
CA ASP A 34 24.80 -15.22 17.36
C ASP A 34 24.58 -14.48 16.03
N GLY A 35 25.55 -13.65 15.62
CA GLY A 35 25.52 -12.97 14.32
C GLY A 35 25.58 -13.92 13.13
N PHE A 36 26.45 -14.95 13.20
CA PHE A 36 26.55 -15.98 12.18
C PHE A 36 25.25 -16.78 12.07
N GLU A 37 24.71 -17.26 13.19
CA GLU A 37 23.44 -17.98 13.24
C GLU A 37 22.28 -17.12 12.72
N ALA A 38 22.27 -15.81 13.03
CA ALA A 38 21.29 -14.87 12.49
C ALA A 38 21.43 -14.72 10.97
N GLY A 39 22.65 -14.68 10.45
CA GLY A 39 22.93 -14.65 9.00
C GLY A 39 22.41 -15.90 8.28
N ILE A 40 22.67 -17.09 8.82
CA ILE A 40 22.14 -18.34 8.27
C ILE A 40 20.60 -18.36 8.30
N LYS A 41 20.00 -17.90 9.41
CA LYS A 41 18.54 -17.77 9.51
C LYS A 41 17.97 -16.76 8.50
N ALA A 42 18.69 -15.67 8.21
CA ALA A 42 18.28 -14.70 7.21
C ALA A 42 18.28 -15.29 5.79
N LEU A 43 19.27 -16.13 5.47
CA LEU A 43 19.31 -16.88 4.20
C LEU A 43 18.13 -17.84 4.07
N ASP A 44 17.90 -18.68 5.09
CA ASP A 44 16.78 -19.61 5.11
C ASP A 44 15.43 -18.89 5.00
N PHE A 45 15.27 -17.78 5.73
CA PHE A 45 14.09 -16.94 5.66
C PHE A 45 13.86 -16.39 4.24
N GLN A 46 14.86 -15.74 3.63
CA GLN A 46 14.69 -15.17 2.31
C GLN A 46 14.44 -16.24 1.25
N ALA A 47 15.06 -17.41 1.35
CA ALA A 47 14.81 -18.53 0.45
C ALA A 47 13.35 -19.00 0.51
N LYS A 48 12.78 -19.11 1.72
CA LYS A 48 11.37 -19.50 1.92
C LYS A 48 10.39 -18.43 1.45
N THR A 49 10.66 -17.18 1.81
CA THR A 49 9.76 -16.06 1.59
C THR A 49 9.83 -15.52 0.17
N ASP A 50 11.02 -15.18 -0.31
CA ASP A 50 11.24 -14.52 -1.59
C ASP A 50 11.75 -15.47 -2.69
N GLY A 51 12.21 -16.67 -2.34
CA GLY A 51 12.78 -17.65 -3.26
C GLY A 51 14.28 -17.43 -3.51
N PHE A 52 14.83 -18.22 -4.43
CA PHE A 52 16.22 -18.06 -4.89
C PHE A 52 16.35 -17.13 -6.11
N GLN A 53 15.23 -16.93 -6.81
CA GLN A 53 15.10 -16.05 -7.96
C GLN A 53 13.94 -15.06 -7.74
N GLN A 54 13.96 -13.99 -8.53
CA GLN A 54 12.84 -13.05 -8.57
C GLN A 54 11.57 -13.80 -8.98
N LYS A 55 10.50 -13.63 -8.21
CA LYS A 55 9.18 -14.19 -8.51
C LYS A 55 8.12 -13.11 -8.37
N LEU A 56 7.01 -13.32 -9.07
CA LEU A 56 5.82 -12.49 -8.95
C LEU A 56 5.01 -12.95 -7.73
N ILE A 57 4.68 -12.03 -6.84
CA ILE A 57 3.73 -12.25 -5.75
C ILE A 57 2.45 -11.50 -6.08
N THR A 58 1.31 -12.18 -5.97
CA THR A 58 -0.01 -11.57 -6.13
C THR A 58 -0.41 -10.91 -4.82
N ILE A 59 -0.88 -9.65 -4.90
CA ILE A 59 -1.42 -8.92 -3.76
C ILE A 59 -2.94 -9.04 -3.83
N ASN A 60 -3.54 -9.60 -2.78
CA ASN A 60 -4.95 -9.95 -2.76
C ASN A 60 -5.81 -8.87 -2.13
N LYS A 61 -5.22 -8.00 -1.30
CA LYS A 61 -5.96 -6.96 -0.57
C LYS A 61 -5.66 -5.56 -1.11
N PRO A 62 -6.62 -4.62 -1.00
CA PRO A 62 -6.51 -3.32 -1.64
C PRO A 62 -5.42 -2.39 -1.08
N TYR A 63 -4.94 -2.62 0.14
CA TYR A 63 -3.93 -1.76 0.78
C TYR A 63 -2.67 -2.55 1.10
N LEU A 64 -1.54 -2.13 0.53
CA LEU A 64 -0.23 -2.72 0.79
C LEU A 64 0.64 -1.71 1.54
N LEU A 65 1.05 -2.05 2.77
CA LEU A 65 2.02 -1.25 3.50
C LEU A 65 3.43 -1.58 2.99
N VAL A 66 4.21 -0.56 2.67
CA VAL A 66 5.58 -0.72 2.19
C VAL A 66 6.52 0.25 2.88
N PHE A 67 7.77 -0.16 3.04
CA PHE A 67 8.88 0.69 3.47
C PHE A 67 9.85 0.89 2.31
N ASP A 68 10.05 2.15 1.90
CA ASP A 68 10.97 2.55 0.83
C ASP A 68 12.42 2.31 1.25
N ILE A 69 13.17 1.56 0.45
CA ILE A 69 14.56 1.20 0.75
C ILE A 69 15.57 1.80 -0.22
N LYS A 70 15.16 2.73 -1.10
CA LYS A 70 16.07 3.32 -2.12
C LYS A 70 17.31 3.97 -1.52
N LYS A 71 17.22 4.45 -0.28
CA LYS A 71 18.31 5.11 0.46
C LYS A 71 18.74 4.34 1.71
N THR A 72 18.18 3.15 1.94
CA THR A 72 18.42 2.35 3.14
C THR A 72 19.51 1.33 2.87
N PRO A 73 20.51 1.16 3.77
CA PRO A 73 21.46 0.08 3.67
C PRO A 73 20.77 -1.29 3.59
N PHE A 74 21.23 -2.16 2.70
CA PHE A 74 20.58 -3.45 2.45
C PHE A 74 20.41 -4.31 3.71
N HIS A 75 21.39 -4.30 4.62
CA HIS A 75 21.33 -5.08 5.85
C HIS A 75 20.22 -4.58 6.79
N GLU A 76 19.95 -3.27 6.82
CA GLU A 76 18.84 -2.69 7.59
C GLU A 76 17.50 -3.06 6.98
N ALA A 77 17.38 -3.02 5.66
CA ALA A 77 16.17 -3.46 4.96
C ALA A 77 15.87 -4.95 5.20
N LEU A 78 16.91 -5.80 5.16
CA LEU A 78 16.78 -7.24 5.45
C LEU A 78 16.40 -7.48 6.91
N PHE A 79 17.01 -6.73 7.83
CA PHE A 79 16.65 -6.77 9.23
C PHE A 79 15.18 -6.40 9.44
N LEU A 80 14.71 -5.32 8.81
CA LEU A 80 13.32 -4.88 8.87
C LEU A 80 12.36 -5.96 8.34
N GLN A 81 12.67 -6.58 7.21
CA GLN A 81 11.88 -7.68 6.67
C GLN A 81 11.71 -8.81 7.69
N ILE A 82 12.82 -9.26 8.28
CA ILE A 82 12.84 -10.39 9.21
C ILE A 82 12.10 -10.06 10.51
N ILE A 83 12.33 -8.88 11.10
CA ILE A 83 11.67 -8.50 12.36
C ILE A 83 10.16 -8.30 12.14
N SER A 84 9.74 -7.69 11.04
CA SER A 84 8.32 -7.53 10.72
C SER A 84 7.64 -8.88 10.47
N ALA A 85 8.32 -9.83 9.83
CA ALA A 85 7.79 -11.18 9.66
C ALA A 85 7.58 -11.91 11.01
N ARG A 86 8.49 -11.70 11.98
CA ARG A 86 8.33 -12.27 13.34
C ARG A 86 7.13 -11.69 14.10
N GLU A 87 6.69 -10.50 13.75
CA GLU A 87 5.46 -9.89 14.28
C GLU A 87 4.19 -10.36 13.56
N GLY A 88 4.32 -11.25 12.58
CA GLY A 88 3.19 -11.82 11.83
C GLY A 88 2.81 -11.04 10.56
N PHE A 89 3.62 -10.06 10.13
CA PHE A 89 3.40 -9.43 8.84
C PHE A 89 3.87 -10.34 7.70
N ASP A 90 3.11 -10.35 6.61
CA ASP A 90 3.59 -10.96 5.36
C ASP A 90 4.54 -9.98 4.66
N THR A 91 5.79 -10.40 4.46
CA THR A 91 6.87 -9.50 4.04
C THR A 91 7.59 -10.03 2.82
N HIS A 92 7.94 -9.13 1.91
CA HIS A 92 8.67 -9.45 0.70
C HIS A 92 9.72 -8.40 0.44
N PHE A 93 10.91 -8.84 0.08
CA PHE A 93 11.99 -7.94 -0.32
C PHE A 93 11.86 -7.63 -1.80
N THR A 94 11.85 -6.35 -2.19
CA THR A 94 11.90 -5.93 -3.60
C THR A 94 13.13 -5.06 -3.85
N LYS A 95 13.33 -4.59 -5.09
CA LYS A 95 14.41 -3.64 -5.37
C LYS A 95 14.18 -2.24 -4.79
N GLU A 96 12.93 -1.85 -4.56
CA GLU A 96 12.56 -0.48 -4.20
C GLU A 96 12.01 -0.35 -2.79
N PHE A 97 11.40 -1.42 -2.26
CA PHE A 97 10.78 -1.42 -0.95
C PHE A 97 10.76 -2.81 -0.31
N VAL A 98 10.51 -2.86 1.00
CA VAL A 98 10.08 -4.07 1.72
C VAL A 98 8.57 -3.98 1.97
N SER A 99 7.81 -5.01 1.61
CA SER A 99 6.39 -5.06 1.98
C SER A 99 6.24 -5.43 3.46
N LEU A 100 5.26 -4.82 4.11
CA LEU A 100 4.97 -4.95 5.54
C LEU A 100 3.51 -5.35 5.76
N GLY A 101 3.02 -6.26 4.94
CA GLY A 101 1.66 -6.78 4.99
C GLY A 101 0.65 -6.08 4.08
N GLU A 102 -0.41 -6.83 3.79
CA GLU A 102 -1.58 -6.38 3.03
C GLU A 102 -2.83 -6.36 3.91
N PHE A 103 -3.71 -5.38 3.68
CA PHE A 103 -4.86 -5.07 4.52
C PHE A 103 -6.13 -4.84 3.70
N GLU A 104 -7.28 -5.25 4.27
CA GLU A 104 -8.60 -5.06 3.66
C GLU A 104 -9.10 -3.61 3.79
N ARG A 105 -8.75 -2.96 4.91
CA ARG A 105 -9.23 -1.60 5.24
C ARG A 105 -8.05 -0.65 5.39
N ASP A 106 -8.25 0.58 4.95
CA ASP A 106 -7.28 1.68 5.08
C ASP A 106 -6.91 1.95 6.54
N ILE A 107 -7.88 1.84 7.46
CA ILE A 107 -7.64 2.06 8.89
C ILE A 107 -6.65 1.04 9.48
N ASP A 108 -6.77 -0.24 9.09
CA ASP A 108 -5.88 -1.30 9.59
C ASP A 108 -4.45 -1.09 9.07
N ALA A 109 -4.30 -0.66 7.82
CA ALA A 109 -3.01 -0.31 7.23
C ALA A 109 -2.37 0.90 7.93
N LYS A 110 -3.17 1.90 8.31
CA LYS A 110 -2.71 3.08 9.07
C LYS A 110 -2.28 2.72 10.49
N ASP A 111 -3.04 1.86 11.17
CA ASP A 111 -2.70 1.38 12.50
C ASP A 111 -1.39 0.56 12.48
N ALA A 112 -1.23 -0.32 11.48
CA ALA A 112 0.01 -1.05 11.26
C ALA A 112 1.19 -0.11 10.94
N LYS A 113 0.99 0.92 10.11
CA LYS A 113 1.99 1.94 9.84
C LYS A 113 2.45 2.64 11.13
N GLU A 114 1.51 3.06 11.97
CA GLU A 114 1.81 3.73 13.24
C GLU A 114 2.55 2.79 14.21
N LEU A 115 2.16 1.52 14.25
CA LEU A 115 2.87 0.49 15.02
C LEU A 115 4.34 0.37 14.57
N MET A 116 4.59 0.30 13.26
CA MET A 116 5.96 0.21 12.72
C MET A 116 6.80 1.44 13.08
N ILE A 117 6.22 2.64 12.98
CA ILE A 117 6.89 3.90 13.36
C ILE A 117 7.28 3.87 14.84
N ARG A 118 6.33 3.53 15.73
CA ARG A 118 6.56 3.55 17.17
C ARG A 118 7.55 2.48 17.63
N LYS A 119 7.39 1.25 17.14
CA LYS A 119 8.14 0.08 17.61
C LYS A 119 9.58 0.09 17.10
N TYR A 120 9.78 0.44 15.83
CA TYR A 120 11.08 0.36 15.16
C TYR A 120 11.70 1.72 14.88
N ARG A 121 11.05 2.82 15.30
CA ARG A 121 11.53 4.20 15.11
C ARG A 121 11.81 4.53 13.65
N LEU A 122 11.02 3.96 12.74
CA LEU A 122 11.13 4.22 11.31
C LEU A 122 10.67 5.63 10.99
N ASN A 123 11.27 6.23 9.98
CA ASN A 123 10.83 7.51 9.45
C ASN A 123 9.45 7.37 8.80
N PRO A 124 8.44 8.15 9.23
CA PRO A 124 7.08 8.08 8.68
C PRO A 124 6.99 8.33 7.16
N ASN A 125 7.96 9.05 6.59
CA ASN A 125 8.02 9.40 5.17
C ASN A 125 8.45 8.23 4.29
N ASP A 126 9.20 7.27 4.86
CA ASP A 126 9.66 6.08 4.14
C ASP A 126 8.57 4.99 4.14
N LEU A 127 7.56 5.10 5.00
CA LEU A 127 6.39 4.22 5.03
C LEU A 127 5.26 4.74 4.13
N LYS A 128 4.84 3.94 3.16
CA LYS A 128 3.78 4.28 2.20
C LYS A 128 2.71 3.19 2.21
N ILE A 129 1.46 3.58 2.01
CA ILE A 129 0.35 2.65 1.76
C ILE A 129 0.02 2.75 0.27
N LEU A 130 0.35 1.70 -0.47
CA LEU A 130 0.02 1.60 -1.89
C LEU A 130 -1.41 1.05 -2.02
N THR A 131 -2.19 1.60 -2.94
CA THR A 131 -3.58 1.20 -3.16
C THR A 131 -3.74 0.45 -4.48
N ASN A 132 -4.58 -0.59 -4.48
CA ASN A 132 -4.93 -1.40 -5.66
C ASN A 132 -3.71 -1.98 -6.41
N GLN A 133 -2.66 -2.31 -5.67
CA GLN A 133 -1.51 -2.99 -6.24
C GLN A 133 -1.90 -4.45 -6.48
N SER A 134 -1.70 -4.93 -7.71
CA SER A 134 -2.09 -6.31 -8.10
C SER A 134 -0.98 -7.32 -7.85
N SER A 135 0.27 -6.88 -7.94
CA SER A 135 1.43 -7.75 -7.76
C SER A 135 2.69 -6.95 -7.42
N ILE A 136 3.67 -7.66 -6.86
CA ILE A 136 5.03 -7.18 -6.62
C ILE A 136 6.03 -8.23 -7.13
N VAL A 137 7.24 -7.79 -7.47
CA VAL A 137 8.32 -8.68 -7.89
C VAL A 137 9.35 -8.76 -6.77
N THR A 138 9.59 -9.96 -6.25
CA THR A 138 10.59 -10.17 -5.20
C THR A 138 11.99 -9.98 -5.75
N TYR A 139 12.92 -9.66 -4.85
CA TYR A 139 14.33 -9.51 -5.13
C TYR A 139 15.13 -10.21 -4.02
N PRO A 140 15.37 -11.52 -4.12
CA PRO A 140 16.12 -12.28 -3.13
C PRO A 140 17.61 -11.92 -3.22
N PHE A 141 17.97 -10.78 -2.65
CA PHE A 141 19.29 -10.17 -2.79
C PHE A 141 20.42 -11.09 -2.36
N LEU A 142 20.25 -11.85 -1.27
CA LEU A 142 21.28 -12.75 -0.75
C LEU A 142 21.60 -13.90 -1.73
N PHE A 143 20.65 -14.26 -2.59
CA PHE A 143 20.81 -15.33 -3.58
C PHE A 143 21.08 -14.82 -5.00
N HIS A 144 20.86 -13.52 -5.26
CA HIS A 144 20.86 -12.98 -6.61
C HIS A 144 22.14 -13.31 -7.40
N ASN A 145 23.31 -13.05 -6.81
CA ASN A 145 24.59 -13.28 -7.49
C ASN A 145 24.93 -14.76 -7.58
N PHE A 146 24.71 -15.52 -6.51
CA PHE A 146 25.00 -16.94 -6.46
C PHE A 146 24.19 -17.73 -7.50
N TYR A 147 22.88 -17.51 -7.53
CA TYR A 147 22.00 -18.23 -8.44
C TYR A 147 22.21 -17.80 -9.90
N LYS A 148 22.57 -16.53 -10.15
CA LYS A 148 22.92 -16.05 -11.48
C LYS A 148 24.12 -16.82 -12.07
N ASN A 149 25.13 -17.13 -11.26
CA ASN A 149 26.28 -17.91 -11.72
C ASN A 149 25.89 -19.34 -12.09
N ILE A 150 25.08 -20.00 -11.25
CA ILE A 150 24.56 -21.35 -11.51
C ILE A 150 23.75 -21.38 -12.82
N LEU A 151 22.86 -20.41 -13.02
CA LEU A 151 22.07 -20.33 -14.26
C LEU A 151 22.93 -20.13 -15.50
N ASN A 152 23.97 -19.30 -15.41
CA ASN A 152 24.89 -19.07 -16.52
C ASN A 152 25.63 -20.36 -16.89
N GLU A 153 26.06 -21.16 -15.91
CA GLU A 153 26.69 -22.46 -16.16
C GLU A 153 25.70 -23.46 -16.75
N ALA A 154 24.49 -23.55 -16.21
CA ALA A 154 23.45 -24.42 -16.75
C ALA A 154 23.07 -24.06 -18.19
N GLN A 155 23.05 -22.76 -18.52
CA GLN A 155 22.83 -22.28 -19.88
C GLN A 155 23.98 -22.64 -20.83
N LYS A 156 25.24 -22.48 -20.38
CA LYS A 156 26.42 -22.91 -21.17
C LYS A 156 26.43 -24.40 -21.45
N LEU A 157 25.95 -25.21 -20.52
CA LEU A 157 25.86 -26.66 -20.64
C LEU A 157 24.62 -27.11 -21.45
N GLY A 158 23.76 -26.19 -21.88
CA GLY A 158 22.56 -26.48 -22.67
C GLY A 158 21.36 -26.99 -21.88
N TYR A 159 21.41 -26.99 -20.54
CA TYR A 159 20.30 -27.40 -19.68
C TYR A 159 19.21 -26.32 -19.54
N VAL A 160 19.54 -25.05 -19.80
CA VAL A 160 18.62 -23.90 -19.68
C VAL A 160 18.69 -23.04 -20.95
N ILE A 161 17.53 -22.75 -21.56
CA ILE A 161 17.45 -21.98 -22.80
C ILE A 161 17.41 -20.46 -22.51
N LYS A 162 16.57 -20.03 -21.55
CA LYS A 162 16.41 -18.64 -21.14
C LYS A 162 15.65 -18.54 -19.80
N THR A 163 16.08 -17.64 -18.92
CA THR A 163 15.32 -17.30 -17.69
C THR A 163 14.94 -15.84 -17.78
N GLU A 164 13.66 -15.53 -17.98
CA GLU A 164 13.15 -14.16 -17.96
C GLU A 164 12.08 -14.03 -16.90
N VAL A 165 12.17 -12.97 -16.11
CA VAL A 165 11.04 -12.53 -15.29
C VAL A 165 10.03 -11.96 -16.27
N ALA A 166 8.98 -12.72 -16.54
CA ALA A 166 7.87 -12.24 -17.35
C ALA A 166 7.17 -11.10 -16.58
N TYR A 167 7.54 -9.86 -16.90
CA TYR A 167 6.68 -8.73 -16.60
C TYR A 167 5.41 -8.93 -17.41
N THR A 168 4.33 -9.37 -16.76
CA THR A 168 3.03 -9.19 -17.37
C THR A 168 2.80 -7.68 -17.40
N ASN A 169 3.12 -7.03 -18.53
CA ASN A 169 2.41 -5.82 -18.88
C ASN A 169 0.96 -6.24 -18.86
N LYS A 170 0.22 -5.83 -17.81
CA LYS A 170 -1.15 -6.24 -17.51
C LYS A 170 -1.76 -6.88 -18.73
N ILE A 171 -1.80 -8.21 -18.79
CA ILE A 171 -2.86 -8.82 -19.58
C ILE A 171 -4.07 -8.22 -18.91
N GLN A 172 -4.72 -7.27 -19.58
CA GLN A 172 -6.11 -6.97 -19.30
C GLN A 172 -6.77 -8.31 -19.56
N ILE A 173 -6.79 -9.15 -18.52
CA ILE A 173 -7.80 -10.16 -18.40
C ILE A 173 -9.02 -9.27 -18.41
N ASN A 174 -9.67 -9.20 -19.57
CA ASN A 174 -11.08 -8.94 -19.68
C ASN A 174 -11.74 -10.06 -18.88
N THR A 175 -11.55 -10.01 -17.56
CA THR A 175 -12.49 -10.53 -16.61
C THR A 175 -13.77 -9.90 -17.11
N PRO A 176 -14.79 -10.69 -17.50
CA PRO A 176 -16.09 -10.11 -17.77
C PRO A 176 -16.34 -9.27 -16.53
N LYS A 177 -16.34 -7.93 -16.71
CA LYS A 177 -16.49 -7.00 -15.61
C LYS A 177 -17.67 -7.58 -14.85
N LYS A 178 -17.46 -8.03 -13.61
CA LYS A 178 -18.56 -7.94 -12.65
C LYS A 178 -19.02 -6.52 -12.87
N THR A 179 -20.24 -6.37 -13.37
CA THR A 179 -20.92 -5.10 -13.45
C THR A 179 -21.02 -4.66 -12.00
N ILE A 180 -19.93 -4.09 -11.49
CA ILE A 180 -19.96 -3.11 -10.45
C ILE A 180 -20.94 -2.11 -11.05
N PRO A 181 -22.16 -1.97 -10.49
CA PRO A 181 -23.08 -0.98 -10.99
C PRO A 181 -22.26 0.30 -11.04
N THR A 182 -22.12 0.84 -12.25
CA THR A 182 -21.49 2.12 -12.51
C THR A 182 -21.91 3.00 -11.35
N LYS A 183 -20.95 3.51 -10.57
CA LYS A 183 -21.27 4.41 -9.46
C LYS A 183 -22.04 5.54 -10.12
N VAL A 184 -23.37 5.45 -10.09
CA VAL A 184 -24.25 6.43 -10.71
C VAL A 184 -23.92 7.65 -9.90
N VAL A 185 -23.26 8.61 -10.53
CA VAL A 185 -23.11 9.94 -9.96
C VAL A 185 -24.51 10.32 -9.53
N SER A 186 -24.77 10.29 -8.20
CA SER A 186 -26.11 10.52 -7.70
C SER A 186 -26.42 11.95 -8.04
N LYS A 187 -27.31 12.13 -9.03
CA LYS A 187 -27.76 13.47 -9.38
C LYS A 187 -28.45 14.04 -8.15
N LYS A 188 -28.18 15.29 -7.82
CA LYS A 188 -28.79 15.99 -6.70
C LYS A 188 -30.00 16.78 -7.17
N ILE A 189 -31.01 16.87 -6.30
CA ILE A 189 -32.17 17.74 -6.50
C ILE A 189 -31.81 19.10 -5.93
N VAL A 190 -31.78 20.12 -6.78
CA VAL A 190 -31.52 21.51 -6.42
C VAL A 190 -32.81 22.30 -6.58
N PHE A 191 -33.31 22.88 -5.49
CA PHE A 191 -34.51 23.70 -5.53
C PHE A 191 -34.24 25.01 -6.26
N LYS A 192 -35.20 25.46 -7.06
CA LYS A 192 -35.14 26.76 -7.74
C LYS A 192 -35.36 27.92 -6.75
N ASN A 193 -36.15 27.66 -5.70
CA ASN A 193 -36.46 28.58 -4.61
C ASN A 193 -35.89 28.06 -3.27
N PRO A 194 -35.78 28.90 -2.22
CA PRO A 194 -35.29 28.48 -0.90
C PRO A 194 -36.11 27.35 -0.26
N ARG A 195 -37.37 27.21 -0.68
CA ARG A 195 -38.28 26.13 -0.29
C ARG A 195 -39.06 25.63 -1.50
N ALA A 196 -39.45 24.37 -1.49
CA ALA A 196 -40.29 23.74 -2.51
C ALA A 196 -41.41 22.94 -1.85
N MET A 197 -42.57 22.80 -2.51
CA MET A 197 -43.67 21.99 -2.00
C MET A 197 -43.32 20.50 -2.11
N GLY A 198 -43.34 19.79 -0.98
CA GLY A 198 -43.13 18.35 -0.95
C GLY A 198 -44.46 17.60 -1.04
N TYR A 199 -44.46 16.48 -1.75
CA TYR A 199 -45.60 15.57 -1.89
C TYR A 199 -45.22 14.16 -1.41
N VAL A 200 -46.20 13.39 -0.95
CA VAL A 200 -46.07 11.98 -0.56
C VAL A 200 -47.03 11.16 -1.39
N LEU A 201 -46.57 10.03 -1.92
CA LEU A 201 -47.44 9.12 -2.67
C LEU A 201 -48.25 8.25 -1.68
N GLN A 202 -49.58 8.30 -1.77
CA GLN A 202 -50.53 7.46 -1.04
C GLN A 202 -51.52 6.75 -1.99
N GLY A 203 -51.02 6.21 -3.10
CA GLY A 203 -51.86 5.58 -4.12
C GLY A 203 -51.06 5.14 -5.34
N ASP A 204 -51.69 5.20 -6.52
CA ASP A 204 -51.05 4.86 -7.79
C ASP A 204 -50.20 6.04 -8.29
N PHE A 205 -49.00 5.74 -8.79
CA PHE A 205 -48.08 6.74 -9.35
C PHE A 205 -48.59 7.38 -10.64
N LYS A 206 -49.64 6.82 -11.24
CA LYS A 206 -50.27 7.32 -12.46
C LYS A 206 -51.25 8.45 -12.25
N SER A 207 -51.86 8.61 -11.07
CA SER A 207 -52.81 9.70 -10.84
C SER A 207 -52.20 10.78 -9.97
N SER A 208 -52.33 12.03 -10.43
CA SER A 208 -52.00 13.25 -9.67
C SER A 208 -52.66 13.29 -8.29
N SER A 209 -53.90 12.79 -8.18
CA SER A 209 -54.63 12.73 -6.91
C SER A 209 -53.96 11.89 -5.82
N SER A 210 -53.05 10.97 -6.20
CA SER A 210 -52.33 10.11 -5.27
C SER A 210 -51.12 10.80 -4.61
N PHE A 211 -50.75 12.01 -5.06
CA PHE A 211 -49.67 12.81 -4.50
C PHE A 211 -50.24 13.83 -3.50
N ILE A 212 -50.14 13.52 -2.22
CA ILE A 212 -50.68 14.35 -1.13
C ILE A 212 -49.62 15.34 -0.65
N GLU A 213 -50.01 16.60 -0.50
CA GLU A 213 -49.13 17.66 -0.01
C GLU A 213 -48.60 17.38 1.39
N LYS A 214 -47.28 17.47 1.54
CA LYS A 214 -46.54 17.37 2.81
C LYS A 214 -46.19 18.74 3.38
N GLY A 215 -46.28 19.80 2.57
CA GLY A 215 -45.91 21.17 2.91
C GLY A 215 -44.56 21.61 2.34
N LEU A 216 -44.19 22.88 2.62
CA LEU A 216 -42.98 23.51 2.11
C LEU A 216 -41.73 23.03 2.86
N LEU A 217 -40.83 22.34 2.15
CA LEU A 217 -39.56 21.84 2.68
C LEU A 217 -38.41 22.79 2.33
N LYS A 218 -37.40 22.86 3.19
CA LYS A 218 -36.18 23.64 2.93
C LYS A 218 -35.25 22.87 1.99
N ALA A 219 -34.45 23.60 1.20
CA ALA A 219 -33.41 23.00 0.38
C ALA A 219 -32.38 22.27 1.26
N THR A 220 -32.30 20.95 1.12
CA THR A 220 -31.26 20.09 1.71
C THR A 220 -30.65 19.23 0.60
N ASP A 221 -29.62 18.44 0.92
CA ASP A 221 -28.96 17.52 -0.01
C ASP A 221 -29.85 16.31 -0.36
N TYR A 222 -30.90 16.54 -1.14
CA TYR A 222 -31.76 15.48 -1.66
C TYR A 222 -31.12 14.79 -2.87
N GLU A 223 -31.03 13.46 -2.83
CA GLU A 223 -30.60 12.67 -3.99
C GLU A 223 -31.78 12.35 -4.92
N PHE A 224 -31.57 12.48 -6.22
CA PHE A 224 -32.53 12.14 -7.26
C PHE A 224 -32.62 10.62 -7.45
N GLU A 225 -33.84 10.08 -7.54
CA GLU A 225 -34.10 8.69 -7.92
C GLU A 225 -34.62 8.59 -9.36
N LYS A 226 -35.77 9.22 -9.63
CA LYS A 226 -36.46 9.18 -10.93
C LYS A 226 -37.47 10.32 -11.05
N SER A 227 -37.89 10.62 -12.27
CA SER A 227 -39.06 11.46 -12.54
C SER A 227 -40.25 10.56 -12.87
N ILE A 228 -41.43 10.90 -12.35
CA ILE A 228 -42.70 10.23 -12.63
C ILE A 228 -43.57 11.24 -13.36
N THR A 229 -44.20 10.80 -14.44
CA THR A 229 -45.24 11.58 -15.14
C THR A 229 -46.58 10.92 -14.86
N THR A 230 -47.55 11.68 -14.40
CA THR A 230 -48.92 11.21 -14.19
C THR A 230 -49.68 11.20 -15.51
N ASP A 231 -50.82 10.50 -15.56
CA ASP A 231 -51.71 10.46 -16.72
C ASP A 231 -52.33 11.85 -16.99
N GLU A 232 -52.43 12.69 -15.96
CA GLU A 232 -52.82 14.10 -16.05
C GLU A 232 -51.69 15.03 -16.56
N GLY A 233 -50.49 14.48 -16.80
CA GLY A 233 -49.35 15.17 -17.40
C GLY A 233 -48.44 15.90 -16.41
N GLU A 234 -48.65 15.76 -15.10
CA GLU A 234 -47.81 16.36 -14.08
C GLU A 234 -46.52 15.57 -13.87
N ILE A 235 -45.40 16.26 -13.64
CA ILE A 235 -44.10 15.62 -13.47
C ILE A 235 -43.60 15.82 -12.04
N PHE A 236 -43.42 14.70 -11.33
CA PHE A 236 -42.90 14.65 -9.98
C PHE A 236 -41.51 14.02 -9.93
N VAL A 237 -40.58 14.70 -9.27
CA VAL A 237 -39.20 14.29 -9.04
C VAL A 237 -39.12 13.56 -7.71
N LYS A 238 -38.78 12.26 -7.74
CA LYS A 238 -38.69 11.40 -6.56
C LYS A 238 -37.34 11.54 -5.86
N VAL A 239 -37.38 11.70 -4.53
CA VAL A 239 -36.22 11.64 -3.65
C VAL A 239 -35.84 10.18 -3.38
N LYS A 240 -34.56 9.87 -3.51
CA LYS A 240 -34.02 8.53 -3.32
C LYS A 240 -34.19 8.02 -1.90
N GLY A 241 -34.76 6.82 -1.78
CA GLY A 241 -34.95 6.14 -0.50
C GLY A 241 -36.00 6.78 0.42
N GLN A 242 -36.78 7.75 -0.09
CA GLN A 242 -37.83 8.41 0.69
C GLN A 242 -39.14 8.41 -0.11
N ASN A 243 -40.28 8.31 0.58
CA ASN A 243 -41.59 8.56 -0.02
C ASN A 243 -41.83 10.07 -0.09
N LEU A 244 -41.01 10.77 -0.87
CA LEU A 244 -41.02 12.22 -1.01
C LEU A 244 -40.79 12.61 -2.47
N TYR A 245 -41.63 13.52 -2.95
CA TYR A 245 -41.63 13.99 -4.32
C TYR A 245 -41.67 15.52 -4.35
N PHE A 246 -41.05 16.10 -5.35
CA PHE A 246 -41.12 17.52 -5.64
C PHE A 246 -41.64 17.75 -7.06
N PRO A 247 -42.48 18.75 -7.31
CA PRO A 247 -42.91 19.06 -8.66
C PRO A 247 -41.69 19.54 -9.47
N ASN A 248 -41.57 19.08 -10.73
CA ASN A 248 -40.47 19.46 -11.61
C ASN A 248 -40.41 20.98 -11.90
N SER A 249 -41.52 21.69 -11.69
CA SER A 249 -41.57 23.16 -11.71
C SER A 249 -40.63 23.78 -10.68
N ASP A 250 -40.46 23.17 -9.51
CA ASP A 250 -39.81 23.78 -8.35
C ASP A 250 -38.35 23.33 -8.18
N VAL A 251 -37.94 22.29 -8.88
CA VAL A 251 -36.62 21.68 -8.72
C VAL A 251 -35.89 21.47 -10.04
N SER A 252 -34.57 21.33 -9.95
CA SER A 252 -33.67 21.02 -11.06
C SER A 252 -32.76 19.87 -10.63
N ILE A 253 -32.38 19.02 -11.58
CA ILE A 253 -31.53 17.85 -11.31
C ILE A 253 -30.11 18.21 -11.77
N LYS A 254 -29.12 18.17 -10.88
CA LYS A 254 -27.70 18.45 -11.17
C LYS A 254 -26.83 17.23 -10.95
#